data_AF-W4JXQ3-F1
#
_entry.id   AF-W4JXQ3-F1
#
_cell.length_a   1.000
_cell.length_b   1.000
_cell.length_c   1.000
_cell.angle_alpha   90.00
_cell.angle_beta   90.00
_cell.angle_gamma   90.00
#
_symmetry.space_group_name_H-M   'P 1'
#
loop_
_entity.id
_entity.type
_entity.pdbx_description
1 polymer ?
#
loop_
_entity_poly.entity_id
_entity_poly.type
_entity_poly.pdbx_seq_one_letter_code
_entity_poly.pdbx_strand_id
1 'polypeptide(L)'
;MSRQDRATTERHTKILRELVKRPENKTCSDCKHNDPRWASWNLGVFLCIRCSGIHRGMGTHISKVKSIDLDTWTPEQMESITKWGNRRANLYWEAHLKSGHVPPDHKMESFIRSKYESRRWAMDGPPPSDPA
;
A
#
# COMPACT_ATOMS: atom_id res chain seq x y z
N MET A 1 23.72 -10.40 -5.99
CA MET A 1 22.32 -10.18 -6.40
C MET A 1 22.32 -9.94 -7.91
N SER A 2 21.62 -10.78 -8.67
CA SER A 2 21.52 -10.64 -10.13
C SER A 2 20.87 -9.30 -10.48
N ARG A 3 21.48 -8.54 -11.40
CA ARG A 3 20.92 -7.29 -11.92
C ARG A 3 19.67 -7.67 -12.71
N GLN A 4 18.50 -7.27 -12.21
CA GLN A 4 17.23 -7.58 -12.87
C GLN A 4 17.25 -6.96 -14.28
N ASP A 5 16.89 -7.75 -15.29
CA ASP A 5 16.97 -7.30 -16.67
C ASP A 5 15.90 -6.23 -16.97
N ARG A 6 16.15 -5.43 -18.01
CA ARG A 6 15.28 -4.32 -18.40
C ARG A 6 13.87 -4.78 -18.77
N ALA A 7 13.72 -5.93 -19.43
CA ALA A 7 12.43 -6.44 -19.87
C ALA A 7 11.57 -6.88 -18.67
N THR A 8 12.16 -7.51 -17.66
CA THR A 8 11.48 -7.84 -16.41
C THR A 8 11.01 -6.57 -15.69
N THR A 9 11.84 -5.53 -15.66
CA THR A 9 11.47 -4.24 -15.04
C THR A 9 10.29 -3.59 -15.78
N GLU A 10 10.33 -3.52 -17.10
CA GLU A 10 9.23 -2.99 -17.93
C GLU A 10 7.93 -3.80 -17.74
N ARG A 11 8.02 -5.14 -17.66
CA ARG A 11 6.89 -6.01 -17.37
C ARG A 11 6.27 -5.71 -16.01
N HIS A 12 7.08 -5.56 -14.96
CA HIS A 12 6.60 -5.23 -13.62
C HIS A 12 5.91 -3.87 -13.59
N THR A 13 6.51 -2.84 -14.19
CA THR A 13 5.89 -1.51 -14.29
C THR A 13 4.55 -1.57 -15.02
N LYS A 14 4.44 -2.34 -16.11
CA LYS A 14 3.16 -2.53 -16.82
C LYS A 14 2.10 -3.16 -15.92
N ILE A 15 2.45 -4.20 -15.18
CA ILE A 15 1.52 -4.86 -14.24
C ILE A 15 1.07 -3.87 -13.16
N LEU A 16 1.98 -3.15 -12.52
CA LEU A 16 1.63 -2.17 -11.48
C LEU A 16 0.71 -1.06 -12.02
N ARG A 17 0.95 -0.58 -13.25
CA ARG A 17 0.07 0.38 -13.92
C ARG A 17 -1.33 -0.16 -14.18
N GLU A 18 -1.48 -1.46 -14.46
CA GLU A 18 -2.79 -2.09 -14.54
C GLU A 18 -3.45 -2.27 -13.17
N LEU A 19 -2.66 -2.55 -12.11
CA LEU A 19 -3.19 -2.69 -10.75
C LEU A 19 -3.83 -1.40 -10.25
N VAL A 20 -3.21 -0.23 -10.47
CA VAL A 20 -3.77 1.08 -10.05
C VAL A 20 -5.00 1.51 -10.85
N LYS A 21 -5.28 0.86 -11.99
CA LYS A 21 -6.52 1.08 -12.74
C LYS A 21 -7.70 0.30 -12.16
N ARG A 22 -7.49 -0.62 -11.23
CA ARG A 22 -8.60 -1.34 -10.58
C ARG A 22 -9.36 -0.40 -9.63
N PRO A 23 -10.71 -0.43 -9.58
CA PRO A 23 -11.51 0.52 -8.82
C PRO A 23 -11.05 0.72 -7.37
N GLU A 24 -10.67 -0.36 -6.68
CA GLU A 24 -10.18 -0.34 -5.31
C GLU A 24 -8.82 0.36 -5.14
N ASN A 25 -7.99 0.34 -6.19
CA ASN A 25 -6.62 0.87 -6.17
C ASN A 25 -6.51 2.24 -6.84
N LYS A 26 -7.58 2.76 -7.46
CA LYS A 26 -7.58 4.10 -8.09
C LYS A 26 -7.44 5.25 -7.09
N THR A 27 -7.72 4.98 -5.81
CA THR A 27 -7.60 5.94 -4.71
C THR A 27 -6.54 5.50 -3.71
N CYS A 28 -5.83 6.45 -3.12
CA CYS A 28 -4.93 6.24 -1.99
C CYS A 28 -5.65 5.50 -0.85
N SER A 29 -5.01 4.48 -0.29
CA SER A 29 -5.57 3.66 0.79
C SER A 29 -5.91 4.47 2.04
N ASP A 30 -5.24 5.59 2.29
CA ASP A 30 -5.43 6.37 3.52
C ASP A 30 -6.29 7.61 3.30
N CYS A 31 -5.86 8.51 2.40
CA CYS A 31 -6.54 9.79 2.19
C CYS A 31 -7.64 9.75 1.13
N LYS A 32 -7.83 8.60 0.46
CA LYS A 32 -8.82 8.36 -0.60
C LYS A 32 -8.76 9.32 -1.80
N HIS A 33 -7.69 10.11 -1.94
CA HIS A 33 -7.43 10.90 -3.15
C HIS A 33 -7.02 10.01 -4.33
N ASN A 34 -7.36 10.42 -5.54
CA ASN A 34 -7.08 9.66 -6.77
C ASN A 34 -5.59 9.59 -7.12
N ASP A 35 -5.28 8.70 -8.07
CA ASP A 35 -3.97 8.54 -8.73
C ASP A 35 -2.80 8.22 -7.78
N PRO A 36 -2.87 7.12 -6.99
CA PRO A 36 -1.73 6.67 -6.22
C PRO A 36 -0.59 6.19 -7.14
N ARG A 37 0.63 6.71 -6.91
CA ARG A 37 1.86 6.34 -7.65
C ARG A 37 2.92 5.67 -6.79
N TRP A 38 2.57 5.36 -5.54
CA TRP A 38 3.42 4.62 -4.60
C TRP A 38 2.64 3.45 -4.03
N ALA A 39 3.35 2.49 -3.46
CA ALA A 39 2.74 1.40 -2.72
C ALA A 39 3.62 0.99 -1.53
N SER A 40 2.99 0.59 -0.44
CA SER A 40 3.64 -0.18 0.61
C SER A 40 3.42 -1.65 0.33
N TRP A 41 4.46 -2.34 -0.14
CA TRP A 41 4.31 -3.69 -0.68
C TRP A 41 4.15 -4.75 0.42
N ASN A 42 4.67 -4.50 1.63
CA ASN A 42 4.47 -5.39 2.77
C ASN A 42 3.11 -5.20 3.46
N LEU A 43 2.51 -4.01 3.35
CA LEU A 43 1.17 -3.73 3.88
C LEU A 43 0.07 -3.97 2.84
N GLY A 44 0.44 -4.10 1.56
CA GLY A 44 -0.48 -4.40 0.47
C GLY A 44 -1.31 -3.21 -0.03
N VAL A 45 -0.84 -1.97 0.17
CA VAL A 45 -1.62 -0.74 -0.11
C VAL A 45 -0.97 0.16 -1.17
N PHE A 46 -1.80 0.80 -1.98
CA PHE A 46 -1.44 1.88 -2.92
C PHE A 46 -1.67 3.25 -2.28
N LEU A 47 -0.71 4.15 -2.46
CA LEU A 47 -0.57 5.40 -1.73
C LEU A 47 -0.29 6.58 -2.68
N CYS A 48 -0.83 7.75 -2.35
CA CYS A 48 -0.39 9.01 -2.96
C CYS A 48 0.99 9.43 -2.42
N ILE A 49 1.61 10.44 -3.04
CA ILE A 49 2.95 10.92 -2.65
C ILE A 49 3.00 11.31 -1.17
N ARG A 50 1.99 12.03 -0.68
CA ARG A 50 1.91 12.54 0.69
C ARG A 50 1.86 11.40 1.71
N CYS A 51 0.92 10.48 1.55
CA CYS A 51 0.79 9.32 2.45
C CYS A 51 2.02 8.41 2.38
N SER A 52 2.63 8.25 1.19
CA SER A 52 3.88 7.52 1.06
C SER A 52 5.02 8.12 1.89
N GLY A 53 5.08 9.46 2.02
CA GLY A 53 6.04 10.15 2.89
C GLY A 53 5.83 9.83 4.37
N ILE A 54 4.57 9.85 4.82
CA ILE A 54 4.21 9.49 6.21
C ILE A 54 4.58 8.03 6.48
N HIS A 55 4.27 7.12 5.55
CA HIS A 55 4.65 5.71 5.65
C HIS A 55 6.16 5.51 5.76
N ARG A 56 6.98 6.30 5.06
CA ARG A 56 8.44 6.26 5.22
C ARG A 56 8.86 6.70 6.62
N GLY A 57 8.18 7.69 7.20
CA GLY A 57 8.41 8.17 8.57
C GLY A 57 8.08 7.16 9.68
N MET A 58 7.29 6.11 9.40
CA MET A 58 7.06 4.99 10.32
C MET A 58 8.23 3.97 10.33
N GLY A 59 9.13 4.03 9.35
CA GLY A 59 10.27 3.13 9.23
C GLY A 59 9.96 1.79 8.53
N THR A 60 11.02 1.16 8.00
CA THR A 60 10.94 -0.05 7.15
C THR A 60 10.54 -1.33 7.89
N HIS A 61 10.59 -1.32 9.22
CA HIS A 61 10.07 -2.38 10.06
C HIS A 61 8.53 -2.39 10.10
N ILE A 62 7.88 -1.29 9.72
CA ILE A 62 6.42 -1.15 9.63
C ILE A 62 5.97 -1.10 8.17
N SER A 63 6.54 -0.19 7.38
CA SER A 63 6.11 0.05 6.00
C SER A 63 7.29 0.15 5.04
N LYS A 64 7.26 -0.66 3.97
CA LYS A 64 8.27 -0.73 2.92
C LYS A 64 7.69 -0.13 1.64
N VAL A 65 7.96 1.16 1.43
CA VAL A 65 7.39 1.96 0.34
C VAL A 65 8.26 1.92 -0.91
N LYS A 66 7.63 1.73 -2.08
CA LYS A 66 8.23 1.86 -3.41
C LYS A 66 7.34 2.70 -4.33
N SER A 67 7.97 3.44 -5.24
CA SER A 67 7.30 4.07 -6.39
C SER A 67 6.89 3.01 -7.41
N ILE A 68 5.75 3.23 -8.06
CA ILE A 68 5.27 2.37 -9.14
C ILE A 68 6.11 2.53 -10.40
N ASP A 69 6.52 3.77 -10.69
CA ASP A 69 7.17 4.13 -11.95
C ASP A 69 8.70 4.28 -11.80
N LEU A 70 9.21 4.58 -10.59
CA LEU A 70 10.62 4.96 -10.38
C LEU A 70 11.49 3.89 -9.71
N ASP A 71 10.89 2.90 -9.05
CA ASP A 71 11.62 1.86 -8.31
C ASP A 71 11.64 0.53 -9.07
N THR A 72 12.72 -0.24 -8.94
CA THR A 72 12.75 -1.65 -9.38
C THR A 72 12.02 -2.53 -8.36
N TRP A 73 11.17 -3.43 -8.84
CA TRP A 73 10.40 -4.36 -8.01
C TRP A 73 10.88 -5.80 -8.19
N THR A 74 11.13 -6.51 -7.09
CA THR A 74 11.45 -7.94 -7.12
C THR A 74 10.19 -8.79 -7.35
N PRO A 75 10.31 -10.05 -7.81
CA PRO A 75 9.16 -10.95 -7.95
C PRO A 75 8.34 -11.11 -6.68
N GLU A 76 8.98 -11.25 -5.51
CA GLU A 76 8.31 -11.34 -4.21
C GLU A 76 7.48 -10.09 -3.88
N GLN A 77 8.01 -8.90 -4.17
CA GLN A 77 7.31 -7.64 -3.95
C GLN A 77 6.09 -7.53 -4.89
N MET A 78 6.25 -7.96 -6.14
CA MET A 78 5.16 -8.01 -7.12
C MET A 78 4.07 -8.98 -6.70
N GLU A 79 4.44 -10.17 -6.20
CA GLU A 79 3.51 -11.16 -5.69
C GLU A 79 2.69 -10.58 -4.53
N SER A 80 3.35 -9.99 -3.54
CA SER A 80 2.69 -9.39 -2.38
C SER A 80 1.66 -8.33 -2.78
N ILE A 81 2.05 -7.33 -3.59
CA ILE A 81 1.14 -6.22 -3.93
C ILE A 81 0.01 -6.67 -4.87
N THR A 82 0.26 -7.67 -5.72
CA THR A 82 -0.78 -8.24 -6.61
C THR A 82 -1.81 -9.04 -5.82
N LYS A 83 -1.36 -9.76 -4.79
CA LYS A 83 -2.20 -10.60 -3.93
C LYS A 83 -3.09 -9.77 -3.01
N TRP A 84 -2.57 -8.67 -2.49
CA TRP A 84 -3.30 -7.79 -1.58
C TRP A 84 -4.14 -6.75 -2.32
N GLY A 85 -3.53 -5.63 -2.70
CA GLY A 85 -4.25 -4.43 -3.12
C GLY A 85 -5.13 -3.83 -2.02
N ASN A 86 -5.64 -2.63 -2.28
CA ASN A 86 -6.36 -1.83 -1.29
C ASN A 86 -7.62 -2.52 -0.76
N ARG A 87 -8.34 -3.28 -1.59
CA ARG A 87 -9.56 -3.98 -1.15
C ARG A 87 -9.27 -4.92 0.01
N ARG A 88 -8.35 -5.87 -0.17
CA ARG A 88 -8.00 -6.86 0.87
C ARG A 88 -7.26 -6.21 2.03
N ALA A 89 -6.38 -5.26 1.73
CA ALA A 89 -5.66 -4.54 2.77
C ALA A 89 -6.61 -3.77 3.69
N ASN A 90 -7.64 -3.10 3.16
CA ASN A 90 -8.59 -2.37 3.98
C ASN A 90 -9.56 -3.29 4.73
N LEU A 91 -9.92 -4.45 4.18
CA LEU A 91 -10.65 -5.47 4.96
C LEU A 91 -9.89 -5.84 6.24
N TYR A 92 -8.56 -5.88 6.17
CA TYR A 92 -7.72 -6.16 7.33
C TYR A 92 -7.45 -4.92 8.20
N TRP A 93 -6.83 -3.87 7.65
CA TRP A 93 -6.33 -2.70 8.40
C TRP A 93 -7.43 -1.74 8.86
N GLU A 94 -8.60 -1.77 8.21
CA GLU A 94 -9.75 -0.91 8.51
C GLU A 94 -10.95 -1.72 9.03
N ALA A 95 -10.76 -2.97 9.47
CA ALA A 95 -11.83 -3.89 9.91
C ALA A 95 -12.79 -3.28 10.94
N HIS A 96 -12.25 -2.50 11.88
CA HIS A 96 -13.01 -1.84 12.94
C HIS A 96 -13.15 -0.32 12.71
N LEU A 97 -12.77 0.19 11.54
CA LEU A 97 -12.93 1.59 11.18
C LEU A 97 -14.36 1.82 10.68
N LYS A 98 -14.97 2.92 11.09
CA LYS A 98 -16.29 3.31 10.57
C LYS A 98 -16.21 3.46 9.04
N SER A 99 -17.09 2.77 8.32
CA SER A 99 -17.18 2.86 6.86
C SER A 99 -17.31 4.31 6.39
N GLY A 100 -16.57 4.68 5.35
CA GLY A 100 -16.53 6.03 4.79
C GLY A 100 -15.74 7.06 5.62
N HIS A 101 -15.09 6.65 6.71
CA HIS A 101 -14.23 7.57 7.48
C HIS A 101 -13.00 7.98 6.67
N VAL A 102 -12.82 9.30 6.50
CA VAL A 102 -11.59 9.91 5.98
C VAL A 102 -11.17 11.00 6.97
N PRO A 103 -9.95 10.96 7.50
CA PRO A 103 -9.50 11.98 8.45
C PRO A 103 -9.32 13.34 7.72
N PRO A 104 -9.51 14.47 8.42
CA PRO A 104 -9.11 15.76 7.88
C PRO A 104 -7.60 15.81 7.65
N ASP A 105 -7.15 16.60 6.68
CA ASP A 105 -5.76 16.60 6.21
C ASP A 105 -4.73 16.82 7.33
N HIS A 106 -5.00 17.71 8.28
CA HIS A 106 -4.11 17.98 9.42
C HIS A 106 -3.98 16.81 10.41
N LYS A 107 -4.85 15.79 10.35
CA LYS A 107 -4.78 14.57 11.16
C LYS A 107 -4.25 13.36 10.40
N MET A 108 -3.90 13.51 9.12
CA MET A 108 -3.53 12.38 8.26
C MET A 108 -2.37 11.55 8.83
N GLU A 109 -1.33 12.20 9.37
CA GLU A 109 -0.22 11.48 9.98
C GLU A 109 -0.66 10.65 11.18
N SER A 110 -1.38 11.27 12.13
CA SER A 110 -1.88 10.57 13.31
C SER A 110 -2.81 9.40 12.95
N PHE A 111 -3.60 9.55 11.88
CA PHE A 111 -4.47 8.49 11.36
C PHE A 111 -3.66 7.32 10.80
N ILE A 112 -2.68 7.59 9.93
CA ILE A 112 -1.84 6.54 9.31
C ILE A 112 -1.05 5.78 10.39
N ARG A 113 -0.45 6.50 11.35
CA ARG A 113 0.23 5.87 12.49
C ARG A 113 -0.72 5.03 13.33
N SER A 114 -1.93 5.53 13.59
CA SER A 114 -2.95 4.75 14.30
C SER A 114 -3.33 3.48 13.54
N LYS A 115 -3.48 3.57 12.21
CA LYS A 115 -3.88 2.46 11.33
C LYS A 115 -2.82 1.36 11.28
N TYR A 116 -1.54 1.69 11.17
CA TYR A 116 -0.49 0.70 10.90
C TYR A 116 0.49 0.45 12.07
N GLU A 117 0.84 1.46 12.88
CA GLU A 117 1.75 1.27 14.03
C GLU A 117 0.99 0.69 15.22
N SER A 118 -0.08 1.36 15.65
CA SER A 118 -0.91 0.90 16.77
C SER A 118 -1.95 -0.14 16.36
N ARG A 119 -2.13 -0.34 15.04
CA ARG A 119 -3.08 -1.29 14.48
C ARG A 119 -4.51 -1.12 14.99
N ARG A 120 -4.90 0.13 15.27
CA ARG A 120 -6.10 0.50 16.03
C ARG A 120 -7.40 -0.10 15.48
N TRP A 121 -7.48 -0.29 14.17
CA TRP A 121 -8.67 -0.82 13.50
C TRP A 121 -8.42 -2.13 12.77
N ALA A 122 -7.22 -2.71 12.92
CA ALA A 122 -6.89 -3.96 12.24
C ALA A 122 -7.72 -5.12 12.80
N MET A 123 -7.85 -6.20 12.02
CA MET A 123 -8.24 -7.51 12.58
C MET A 123 -7.22 -7.98 13.62
N ASP A 124 -7.67 -8.84 14.54
CA ASP A 124 -6.81 -9.48 15.54
C ASP A 124 -5.80 -10.43 14.88
N GLY A 125 -4.62 -10.58 15.50
CA GLY A 125 -3.53 -11.41 14.98
C GLY A 125 -2.65 -10.69 13.94
N PRO A 126 -1.64 -11.32 13.34
CA PRO A 126 -0.84 -10.73 12.26
C PRO A 126 -1.58 -10.78 10.90
N PRO A 127 -1.19 -9.94 9.92
CA PRO A 127 -1.77 -10.03 8.57
C PRO A 127 -1.52 -11.42 7.99
N PRO A 128 -2.53 -12.09 7.43
CA PRO A 128 -2.34 -13.42 6.86
C PRO A 128 -1.34 -13.36 5.69
N SER A 129 -0.52 -14.39 5.54
CA SER A 129 0.36 -14.53 4.36
C SER A 129 -0.44 -14.70 3.06
N ASP A 130 -1.69 -15.16 3.17
CA ASP A 130 -2.66 -15.23 2.08
C ASP A 130 -3.96 -14.51 2.42
N PRO A 131 -4.22 -13.33 1.83
CA PRO A 131 -5.48 -12.61 2.03
C PRO A 131 -6.64 -13.14 1.14
N ALA A 132 -6.59 -14.41 0.71
CA ALA A 132 -7.56 -15.06 -0.18
C ALA A 132 -9.01 -14.72 0.17
#